data_AF-A0AAN6EAY9-F1
#
_entry.id   AF-A0AAN6EAY9-F1
#
_cell.length_a   1.000
_cell.length_b   1.000
_cell.length_c   1.000
_cell.angle_alpha   90.00
_cell.angle_beta   90.00
_cell.angle_gamma   90.00
#
_symmetry.space_group_name_H-M   'P 1'
#
loop_
_entity.id
_entity.type
_entity.pdbx_description
1 polymer ?
#
loop_
_entity_poly.entity_id
_entity_poly.type
_entity_poly.pdbx_seq_one_letter_code
_entity_poly.pdbx_strand_id
1 'polypeptide(L)'
;MSVPKEQVTQEYASLVQLATDLDYVLGTLKTATQQLSQSGVTRDISVLAQLPKTLPILNLLEQLEALQTELLVAQERNQATVLGLRDRKVVAQAIDIVLLFEVLPRRPRGVGVELSKRLTSHASSVMTSLMRLPNGRRNWEPSPQTMLSQIIERLAAIVDRGSQVEGDVAAVLIGKYHSDIIASLLLLAYAPVPPAGVDVPAYVEADIEKRTQLRRVFTRIFDSSSPYLLLETLTSLLNAATRGRAPRWFVTVCGRFLARVVSKYEDNGVRICLDFLAARDDAPSAEKLDRIAGLLLAPPSQTDADSYWLRVVPQLRRLACADDTQERVRQAAVFSLRRLADTQIRVFEQQVALPVVEPLRRWFVTRLSDRTSDENGLTETKGLSRPRIEVLGETLTQTVATASELGATLDALRHMVLGGVPSVQFVSALVVPVFAPLFHWLAFASVDDAQPNDQTQDTLRDVLITTLSELPATAATATILELVQHTRGDEPDCEWPVFVQSGQMTELVWHAGTDEQQQHV
;
A
#
# COMPACT_ATOMS: atom_id res chain seq x y z
N MET A 1 -21.50 -24.96 -36.80
CA MET A 1 -21.40 -23.59 -37.33
C MET A 1 -19.93 -23.20 -37.29
N SER A 2 -19.28 -23.25 -38.45
CA SER A 2 -17.87 -22.93 -38.64
C SER A 2 -17.67 -21.43 -38.62
N VAL A 3 -16.92 -20.93 -37.65
CA VAL A 3 -16.44 -19.54 -37.64
C VAL A 3 -15.41 -19.39 -38.78
N PRO A 4 -15.62 -18.48 -39.75
CA PRO A 4 -14.62 -18.25 -40.79
C PRO A 4 -13.40 -17.58 -40.14
N LYS A 5 -12.27 -18.28 -40.18
CA LYS A 5 -10.94 -17.73 -39.94
C LYS A 5 -10.53 -16.96 -41.22
N GLU A 6 -9.94 -15.78 -41.08
CA GLU A 6 -9.25 -14.96 -42.11
C GLU A 6 -9.93 -13.70 -42.72
N GLN A 7 -10.94 -13.08 -42.09
CA GLN A 7 -11.47 -11.78 -42.59
C GLN A 7 -11.11 -10.51 -41.77
N VAL A 8 -10.41 -10.61 -40.64
CA VAL A 8 -10.32 -9.46 -39.70
C VAL A 8 -9.23 -8.43 -40.03
N THR A 9 -8.27 -8.71 -40.92
CA THR A 9 -7.19 -7.76 -41.25
C THR A 9 -7.59 -6.60 -42.19
N GLN A 10 -8.84 -6.51 -42.65
CA GLN A 10 -9.27 -5.50 -43.62
C GLN A 10 -10.07 -4.31 -43.05
N GLU A 11 -10.38 -4.27 -41.75
CA GLU A 11 -11.34 -3.26 -41.24
C GLU A 11 -10.72 -1.90 -40.92
N TYR A 12 -9.42 -1.83 -40.62
CA TYR A 12 -8.77 -0.59 -40.13
C TYR A 12 -7.60 -0.21 -41.03
N ALA A 13 -7.72 0.89 -41.77
CA ALA A 13 -6.68 1.38 -42.68
C ALA A 13 -5.38 1.66 -41.93
N SER A 14 -5.49 2.26 -40.73
CA SER A 14 -4.35 2.55 -39.86
C SER A 14 -3.62 1.28 -39.40
N LEU A 15 -4.33 0.17 -39.19
CA LEU A 15 -3.72 -1.10 -38.80
C LEU A 15 -2.91 -1.73 -39.95
N VAL A 16 -3.43 -1.66 -41.18
CA VAL A 16 -2.73 -2.17 -42.37
C VAL A 16 -1.46 -1.38 -42.63
N GLN A 17 -1.54 -0.04 -42.50
CA GLN A 17 -0.36 0.81 -42.63
C GLN A 17 0.65 0.56 -41.50
N LEU A 18 0.17 0.42 -40.25
CA LEU A 18 1.02 0.09 -39.10
C LEU A 18 1.79 -1.22 -39.31
N ALA A 19 1.13 -2.26 -39.82
CA ALA A 19 1.77 -3.54 -40.12
C ALA A 19 2.83 -3.40 -41.22
N THR A 20 2.55 -2.61 -42.25
CA THR A 20 3.48 -2.35 -43.37
C THR A 20 4.73 -1.61 -42.89
N ASP A 21 4.54 -0.55 -42.11
CA ASP A 21 5.64 0.23 -41.54
C ASP A 21 6.46 -0.61 -40.54
N LEU A 22 5.80 -1.48 -39.78
CA LEU A 22 6.44 -2.41 -38.86
C LEU A 22 7.32 -3.42 -39.59
N ASP A 23 6.83 -4.02 -40.69
CA ASP A 23 7.60 -4.97 -41.48
C ASP A 23 8.85 -4.32 -42.10
N TYR A 24 8.73 -3.06 -42.57
CA TYR A 24 9.88 -2.27 -43.03
C TYR A 24 10.92 -2.06 -41.91
N VAL A 25 10.46 -1.67 -40.71
CA VAL A 25 11.35 -1.49 -39.55
C VAL A 25 12.05 -2.80 -39.19
N LEU A 26 11.32 -3.90 -39.08
CA LEU A 26 11.87 -5.20 -38.73
C LEU A 26 12.88 -5.69 -39.79
N GLY A 27 12.60 -5.45 -41.07
CA GLY A 27 13.55 -5.72 -42.17
C GLY A 27 14.84 -4.91 -42.05
N THR A 28 14.72 -3.62 -41.69
CA THR A 28 15.87 -2.74 -41.44
C THR A 28 16.70 -3.22 -40.25
N LEU A 29 16.04 -3.56 -39.14
CA LEU A 29 16.71 -4.11 -37.94
C LEU A 29 17.42 -5.44 -38.23
N LYS A 30 16.79 -6.33 -39.00
CA LYS A 30 17.39 -7.60 -39.41
C LYS A 30 18.64 -7.38 -40.25
N THR A 31 18.57 -6.47 -41.21
CA THR A 31 19.70 -6.11 -42.09
C THR A 31 20.85 -5.52 -41.29
N ALA A 32 20.56 -4.60 -40.36
CA ALA A 32 21.58 -4.05 -39.48
C ALA A 32 22.22 -5.11 -38.57
N THR A 33 21.41 -6.02 -38.03
CA THR A 33 21.92 -7.13 -37.19
C THR A 33 22.83 -8.07 -37.99
N GLN A 34 22.47 -8.36 -39.24
CA GLN A 34 23.30 -9.17 -40.13
C GLN A 34 24.59 -8.46 -40.53
N GLN A 35 24.55 -7.14 -40.70
CA GLN A 35 25.76 -6.35 -40.92
C GLN A 35 26.68 -6.40 -39.69
N LEU A 36 26.13 -6.20 -38.49
CA LEU A 36 26.86 -6.26 -37.22
C LEU A 36 27.48 -7.64 -36.94
N SER A 37 26.85 -8.72 -37.37
CA SER A 37 27.44 -10.07 -37.21
C SER A 37 28.56 -10.36 -38.20
N GLN A 38 28.63 -9.60 -39.30
CA GLN A 38 29.62 -9.75 -40.37
C GLN A 38 30.78 -8.76 -40.25
N SER A 39 30.59 -7.59 -39.63
CA SER A 39 31.64 -6.61 -39.39
C SER A 39 32.41 -6.90 -38.10
N GLY A 40 33.74 -6.82 -38.16
CA GLY A 40 34.55 -6.61 -36.96
C GLY A 40 34.31 -5.20 -36.38
N VAL A 41 34.54 -5.09 -35.07
CA VAL A 41 34.31 -3.99 -34.09
C VAL A 41 34.27 -2.53 -34.61
N THR A 42 35.01 -2.18 -35.66
CA THR A 42 35.17 -0.79 -36.14
C THR A 42 34.12 -0.34 -37.17
N ARG A 43 33.52 -1.24 -37.96
CA ARG A 43 32.40 -0.89 -38.88
C ARG A 43 31.05 -0.81 -38.18
N ASP A 44 30.99 -1.32 -36.95
CA ASP A 44 29.76 -1.39 -36.16
C ASP A 44 29.23 0.00 -35.80
N ILE A 45 30.08 0.99 -35.52
CA ILE A 45 29.62 2.29 -34.98
C ILE A 45 28.82 3.11 -36.02
N SER A 46 29.20 3.07 -37.31
CA SER A 46 28.55 3.89 -38.34
C SER A 46 27.18 3.37 -38.77
N VAL A 47 27.02 2.05 -38.89
CA VAL A 47 25.71 1.42 -39.17
C VAL A 47 24.73 1.74 -38.03
N LEU A 48 25.24 1.76 -36.81
CA LEU A 48 24.43 2.00 -35.62
C LEU A 48 24.05 3.46 -35.41
N ALA A 49 24.92 4.41 -35.77
CA ALA A 49 24.59 5.83 -35.72
C ALA A 49 23.53 6.24 -36.75
N GLN A 50 23.37 5.45 -37.82
CA GLN A 50 22.37 5.70 -38.87
C GLN A 50 21.01 5.05 -38.57
N LEU A 51 20.99 3.94 -37.82
CA LEU A 51 19.78 3.20 -37.50
C LEU A 51 18.64 4.07 -36.92
N PRO A 52 18.85 4.92 -35.88
CA PRO A 52 17.76 5.74 -35.35
C PRO A 52 17.22 6.75 -36.37
N LYS A 53 18.04 7.17 -37.35
CA LYS A 53 17.65 8.15 -38.38
C LYS A 53 16.83 7.53 -39.51
N THR A 54 16.91 6.21 -39.70
CA THR A 54 16.22 5.49 -40.78
C THR A 54 14.90 4.86 -40.36
N LEU A 55 14.65 4.73 -39.06
CA LEU A 55 13.41 4.13 -38.56
C LEU A 55 12.26 5.16 -38.60
N PRO A 56 11.13 4.85 -39.26
CA PRO A 56 9.95 5.73 -39.31
C PRO A 56 9.14 5.70 -37.99
N ILE A 57 9.78 6.01 -36.87
CA ILE A 57 9.16 5.91 -35.53
C ILE A 57 7.96 6.84 -35.38
N LEU A 58 8.03 8.05 -35.96
CA LEU A 58 6.91 8.99 -35.95
C LEU A 58 5.69 8.45 -36.69
N ASN A 59 5.90 7.81 -37.84
CA ASN A 59 4.81 7.19 -38.60
C ASN A 59 4.16 6.08 -37.76
N LEU A 60 4.94 5.22 -37.09
CA LEU A 60 4.38 4.21 -36.20
C LEU A 60 3.49 4.83 -35.11
N LEU A 61 3.92 5.95 -34.52
CA LEU A 61 3.16 6.65 -33.50
C LEU A 61 1.87 7.30 -34.06
N GLU A 62 1.94 7.88 -35.26
CA GLU A 62 0.78 8.39 -35.99
C GLU A 62 -0.23 7.30 -36.29
N GLN A 63 0.22 6.15 -36.79
CA GLN A 63 -0.66 5.03 -37.07
C GLN A 63 -1.29 4.45 -35.79
N LEU A 64 -0.57 4.42 -34.67
CA LEU A 64 -1.14 4.00 -33.38
C LEU A 64 -2.24 4.95 -32.88
N GLU A 65 -2.06 6.26 -33.02
CA GLU A 65 -3.09 7.25 -32.65
C GLU A 65 -4.30 7.21 -33.58
N ALA A 66 -4.06 7.07 -34.89
CA ALA A 66 -5.11 6.95 -35.88
C ALA A 66 -5.92 5.67 -35.63
N LEU A 67 -5.26 4.53 -35.38
CA LEU A 67 -5.91 3.27 -35.04
C LEU A 67 -6.75 3.38 -33.76
N GLN A 68 -6.23 4.00 -32.69
CA GLN A 68 -7.02 4.24 -31.48
C GLN A 68 -8.27 5.08 -31.78
N THR A 69 -8.16 6.07 -32.66
CA THR A 69 -9.29 6.93 -33.05
C THR A 69 -10.32 6.15 -33.88
N GLU A 70 -9.87 5.35 -34.84
CA GLU A 70 -10.74 4.48 -35.65
C GLU A 70 -11.51 3.49 -34.77
N LEU A 71 -10.84 2.87 -33.80
CA LEU A 71 -11.46 1.91 -32.87
C LEU A 71 -12.52 2.57 -31.97
N LEU A 72 -12.26 3.77 -31.47
CA LEU A 72 -13.24 4.51 -30.68
C LEU A 72 -14.48 4.87 -31.51
N VAL A 73 -14.29 5.34 -32.75
CA VAL A 73 -15.39 5.65 -33.67
C VAL A 73 -16.20 4.40 -34.02
N ALA A 74 -15.54 3.25 -34.23
CA ALA A 74 -16.22 1.99 -34.46
C ALA A 74 -17.07 1.56 -33.24
N GLN A 75 -16.58 1.85 -32.03
CA GLN A 75 -17.25 1.50 -30.79
C GLN A 75 -18.48 2.36 -30.53
N GLU A 76 -18.39 3.67 -30.78
CA GLU A 76 -19.54 4.57 -30.76
C GLU A 76 -20.65 4.15 -31.74
N ARG A 77 -20.27 3.45 -32.82
CA ARG A 77 -21.19 2.89 -33.82
C ARG A 77 -21.69 1.49 -33.50
N ASN A 78 -21.40 0.95 -32.30
CA ASN A 78 -21.73 -0.41 -31.88
C ASN A 78 -21.23 -1.51 -32.84
N GLN A 79 -20.09 -1.29 -33.49
CA GLN A 79 -19.44 -2.30 -34.34
C GLN A 79 -18.49 -3.16 -33.49
N ALA A 80 -18.15 -4.36 -33.97
CA ALA A 80 -17.17 -5.19 -33.27
C ALA A 80 -15.80 -4.50 -33.28
N THR A 81 -15.32 -4.08 -32.10
CA THR A 81 -14.12 -3.23 -31.96
C THR A 81 -12.91 -3.93 -31.37
N VAL A 82 -13.00 -5.25 -31.22
CA VAL A 82 -11.93 -6.02 -30.58
C VAL A 82 -10.91 -6.42 -31.64
N LEU A 83 -9.69 -5.92 -31.49
CA LEU A 83 -8.54 -6.34 -32.28
C LEU A 83 -8.28 -7.83 -32.05
N GLY A 84 -8.02 -8.55 -33.14
CA GLY A 84 -7.59 -9.94 -33.07
C GLY A 84 -6.25 -10.08 -32.34
N LEU A 85 -5.94 -11.29 -31.87
CA LEU A 85 -4.66 -11.58 -31.20
C LEU A 85 -3.44 -11.22 -32.06
N ARG A 86 -3.54 -11.41 -33.38
CA ARG A 86 -2.49 -11.03 -34.35
C ARG A 86 -2.31 -9.52 -34.38
N ASP A 87 -3.39 -8.75 -34.42
CA ASP A 87 -3.37 -7.30 -34.54
C ASP A 87 -2.87 -6.65 -33.26
N ARG A 88 -3.30 -7.17 -32.09
CA ARG A 88 -2.74 -6.79 -30.78
C ARG A 88 -1.24 -7.04 -30.68
N LYS A 89 -0.72 -8.08 -31.35
CA LYS A 89 0.73 -8.35 -31.43
C LYS A 89 1.44 -7.30 -32.29
N VAL A 90 0.87 -6.90 -33.43
CA VAL A 90 1.40 -5.83 -34.28
C VAL A 90 1.48 -4.51 -33.50
N VAL A 91 0.39 -4.15 -32.83
CA VAL A 91 0.32 -2.96 -31.95
C VAL A 91 1.40 -3.01 -30.86
N ALA A 92 1.51 -4.13 -30.15
CA ALA A 92 2.53 -4.29 -29.11
C ALA A 92 3.97 -4.18 -29.66
N GLN A 93 4.25 -4.75 -30.83
CA GLN A 93 5.56 -4.67 -31.46
C GLN A 93 5.92 -3.25 -31.92
N ALA A 94 4.95 -2.50 -32.44
CA ALA A 94 5.15 -1.10 -32.79
C ALA A 94 5.45 -0.24 -31.55
N ILE A 95 4.69 -0.43 -30.46
CA ILE A 95 4.94 0.26 -29.18
C ILE A 95 6.33 -0.11 -28.63
N ASP A 96 6.70 -1.40 -28.66
CA ASP A 96 8.02 -1.88 -28.26
C ASP A 96 9.12 -1.11 -29.00
N ILE A 97 9.01 -0.96 -30.32
CA ILE A 97 9.98 -0.24 -31.14
C ILE A 97 10.07 1.23 -30.72
N VAL A 98 8.93 1.92 -30.59
CA VAL A 98 8.91 3.33 -30.13
C VAL A 98 9.62 3.46 -28.78
N LEU A 99 9.30 2.60 -27.82
CA LEU A 99 9.88 2.67 -26.48
C LEU A 99 11.35 2.29 -26.45
N LEU A 100 11.76 1.25 -27.18
CA LEU A 100 13.14 0.76 -27.17
C LEU A 100 14.08 1.74 -27.87
N PHE A 101 13.68 2.33 -29.00
CA PHE A 101 14.58 3.12 -29.84
C PHE A 101 14.51 4.64 -29.56
N GLU A 102 13.39 5.18 -29.07
CA GLU A 102 13.24 6.62 -28.82
C GLU A 102 13.13 7.00 -27.32
N VAL A 103 12.52 6.16 -26.48
CA VAL A 103 12.29 6.49 -25.06
C VAL A 103 13.43 5.98 -24.17
N LEU A 104 13.73 4.69 -24.22
CA LEU A 104 14.73 4.05 -23.36
C LEU A 104 16.14 4.66 -23.45
N PRO A 105 16.67 5.03 -24.64
CA PRO A 105 18.02 5.58 -24.75
C PRO A 105 18.13 6.97 -24.13
N ARG A 106 17.04 7.76 -24.13
CA ARG A 106 16.97 9.11 -23.55
C ARG A 106 16.86 9.10 -22.02
N ARG A 107 16.45 7.99 -21.39
CA ARG A 107 16.26 7.94 -19.92
C ARG A 107 17.57 7.78 -19.14
N PRO A 108 17.71 8.41 -17.96
CA PRO A 108 18.82 8.11 -17.06
C PRO A 108 18.77 6.64 -16.59
N ARG A 109 19.92 6.11 -16.15
CA ARG A 109 19.98 4.73 -15.64
C ARG A 109 19.05 4.57 -14.43
N GLY A 110 18.41 3.41 -14.30
CA GLY A 110 17.48 3.10 -13.21
C GLY A 110 16.10 3.75 -13.32
N VAL A 111 15.82 4.58 -14.32
CA VAL A 111 14.48 5.17 -14.54
C VAL A 111 13.71 4.37 -15.60
N GLY A 112 12.58 3.79 -15.18
CA GLY A 112 11.73 2.95 -16.03
C GLY A 112 12.04 1.46 -15.97
N VAL A 113 11.48 0.70 -16.91
CA VAL A 113 11.69 -0.75 -16.99
C VAL A 113 13.00 -1.06 -17.72
N GLU A 114 13.88 -1.82 -17.06
CA GLU A 114 15.16 -2.27 -17.64
C GLU A 114 14.96 -3.19 -18.84
N LEU A 115 15.88 -3.11 -19.81
CA LEU A 115 15.85 -3.92 -21.03
C LEU A 115 15.85 -5.43 -20.73
N SER A 116 16.59 -5.86 -19.70
CA SER A 116 16.68 -7.26 -19.26
C SER A 116 15.36 -7.85 -18.77
N LYS A 117 14.44 -7.01 -18.32
CA LYS A 117 13.11 -7.41 -17.81
C LYS A 117 12.02 -7.35 -18.88
N ARG A 118 12.35 -6.88 -20.09
CA ARG A 118 11.41 -6.81 -21.21
C ARG A 118 11.30 -8.18 -21.87
N LEU A 119 10.12 -8.46 -22.41
CA LEU A 119 9.91 -9.63 -23.27
C LEU A 119 10.94 -9.63 -24.41
N THR A 120 11.54 -10.79 -24.64
CA THR A 120 12.56 -10.97 -25.67
C THR A 120 11.92 -10.88 -27.05
N SER A 121 11.90 -9.68 -27.63
CA SER A 121 11.59 -9.45 -29.03
C SER A 121 12.88 -9.34 -29.86
N HIS A 122 12.78 -9.48 -31.19
CA HIS A 122 13.93 -9.25 -32.06
C HIS A 122 14.50 -7.84 -31.86
N ALA A 123 13.63 -6.83 -31.78
CA ALA A 123 13.97 -5.45 -31.43
C ALA A 123 14.73 -5.34 -30.09
N SER A 124 14.28 -6.05 -29.05
CA SER A 124 14.97 -6.10 -27.75
C SER A 124 16.36 -6.73 -27.85
N SER A 125 16.52 -7.78 -28.66
CA SER A 125 17.83 -8.43 -28.91
C SER A 125 18.79 -7.49 -29.61
N VAL A 126 18.33 -6.78 -30.65
CA VAL A 126 19.12 -5.74 -31.33
C VAL A 126 19.53 -4.70 -30.30
N MET A 127 18.58 -4.09 -29.58
CA MET A 127 18.86 -3.08 -28.56
C MET A 127 19.81 -3.58 -27.46
N THR A 128 19.72 -4.85 -27.06
CA THR A 128 20.62 -5.43 -26.07
C THR A 128 22.04 -5.52 -26.61
N SER A 129 22.18 -5.91 -27.87
CA SER A 129 23.47 -5.96 -28.56
C SER A 129 24.06 -4.56 -28.69
N LEU A 130 23.24 -3.55 -28.99
CA LEU A 130 23.64 -2.14 -29.03
C LEU A 130 24.15 -1.65 -27.69
N MET A 131 23.40 -1.90 -26.62
CA MET A 131 23.73 -1.42 -25.27
C MET A 131 24.98 -2.10 -24.68
N ARG A 132 25.40 -3.26 -25.21
CA ARG A 132 26.62 -3.98 -24.81
C ARG A 132 27.89 -3.44 -25.46
N LEU A 133 27.78 -2.68 -26.55
CA LEU A 133 28.96 -2.11 -27.21
C LEU A 133 29.62 -1.02 -26.32
N PRO A 134 30.96 -0.90 -26.35
CA PRO A 134 31.64 0.20 -25.69
C PRO A 134 31.09 1.53 -26.23
N ASN A 135 30.63 2.41 -25.34
CA ASN A 135 29.93 3.66 -25.67
C ASN A 135 28.58 3.50 -26.41
N GLY A 136 27.97 2.31 -26.49
CA GLY A 136 26.71 2.09 -27.20
C GLY A 136 25.58 3.02 -26.78
N ARG A 137 25.51 3.40 -25.50
CA ARG A 137 24.54 4.36 -24.97
C ARG A 137 24.89 5.84 -25.23
N ARG A 138 26.17 6.16 -25.43
CA ARG A 138 26.64 7.52 -25.76
C ARG A 138 26.57 7.80 -27.26
N ASN A 139 26.76 6.77 -28.08
CA ASN A 139 26.77 6.86 -29.54
C ASN A 139 25.37 6.70 -30.16
N TRP A 140 24.39 6.22 -29.38
CA TRP A 140 23.00 6.24 -29.78
C TRP A 140 22.44 7.64 -29.65
N GLU A 141 22.55 8.42 -30.71
CA GLU A 141 21.83 9.68 -30.84
C GLU A 141 20.40 9.40 -31.30
N PRO A 142 19.39 9.65 -30.45
CA PRO A 142 18.00 9.59 -30.88
C PRO A 142 17.75 10.54 -32.05
N SER A 143 16.67 10.35 -32.79
CA SER A 143 16.33 11.28 -33.87
C SER A 143 16.28 12.72 -33.34
N PRO A 144 17.00 13.69 -33.95
CA PRO A 144 16.99 15.09 -33.53
C PRO A 144 15.64 15.76 -33.80
N GLN A 145 14.78 15.12 -34.60
CA GLN A 145 13.50 15.66 -35.04
C GLN A 145 12.38 15.49 -33.98
N THR A 146 12.59 14.68 -32.94
CA THR A 146 11.56 14.35 -31.95
C THR A 146 11.99 14.65 -30.53
N MET A 147 11.22 15.49 -29.84
CA MET A 147 11.40 15.69 -28.40
C MET A 147 10.77 14.54 -27.63
N LEU A 148 11.43 14.07 -26.56
CA LEU A 148 10.90 13.01 -25.70
C LEU A 148 9.52 13.38 -25.15
N SER A 149 9.31 14.65 -24.81
CA SER A 149 8.02 15.17 -24.34
C SER A 149 6.90 14.97 -25.34
N GLN A 150 7.15 15.19 -26.64
CA GLN A 150 6.15 14.97 -27.69
C GLN A 150 5.75 13.50 -27.81
N ILE A 151 6.72 12.58 -27.81
CA ILE A 151 6.42 11.13 -27.91
C ILE A 151 5.59 10.67 -26.71
N ILE A 152 5.98 11.09 -25.50
CA ILE A 152 5.31 10.68 -24.28
C ILE A 152 3.91 11.29 -24.17
N GLU A 153 3.70 12.53 -24.59
CA GLU A 153 2.37 13.14 -24.63
C GLU A 153 1.42 12.40 -25.57
N ARG A 154 1.92 12.01 -26.74
CA ARG A 154 1.16 11.25 -27.74
C ARG A 154 0.74 9.87 -27.22
N LEU A 155 1.69 9.12 -26.64
CA LEU A 155 1.38 7.84 -25.97
C LEU A 155 0.43 8.02 -24.78
N ALA A 156 0.63 9.07 -23.98
CA ALA A 156 -0.25 9.40 -22.86
C ALA A 156 -1.66 9.76 -23.33
N ALA A 157 -1.81 10.45 -24.46
CA ALA A 157 -3.10 10.78 -25.05
C ALA A 157 -3.85 9.54 -25.56
N ILE A 158 -3.15 8.49 -26.01
CA ILE A 158 -3.77 7.20 -26.33
C ILE A 158 -4.33 6.55 -25.04
N VAL A 159 -3.52 6.51 -23.97
CA VAL A 159 -3.95 5.96 -22.66
C VAL A 159 -5.13 6.74 -22.08
N ASP A 160 -5.08 8.06 -22.12
CA ASP A 160 -6.12 8.94 -21.57
C ASP A 160 -7.46 8.72 -22.30
N ARG A 161 -7.44 8.67 -23.63
CA ARG A 161 -8.63 8.40 -24.44
C ARG A 161 -9.19 7.00 -24.19
N GLY A 162 -8.34 5.98 -24.11
CA GLY A 162 -8.78 4.61 -23.86
C GLY A 162 -9.13 4.29 -22.39
N SER A 163 -8.89 5.22 -21.46
CA SER A 163 -9.38 5.10 -20.08
C SER A 163 -10.87 5.46 -19.97
N GLN A 164 -11.40 6.22 -20.92
CA GLN A 164 -12.81 6.64 -20.96
C GLN A 164 -13.71 5.60 -21.65
N VAL A 165 -13.14 4.88 -22.61
CA VAL A 165 -13.82 3.90 -23.46
C VAL A 165 -12.82 2.76 -23.67
N GLU A 166 -13.18 1.51 -23.37
CA GLU A 166 -12.30 0.34 -23.45
C GLU A 166 -11.62 0.21 -24.83
N GLY A 167 -10.47 0.84 -24.98
CA GLY A 167 -9.74 0.92 -26.26
C GLY A 167 -8.62 -0.11 -26.32
N ASP A 168 -8.58 -0.92 -27.36
CA ASP A 168 -7.63 -2.03 -27.46
C ASP A 168 -6.15 -1.60 -27.55
N VAL A 169 -5.83 -0.47 -28.21
CA VAL A 169 -4.45 0.06 -28.24
C VAL A 169 -4.04 0.58 -26.87
N ALA A 170 -4.92 1.33 -26.20
CA ALA A 170 -4.71 1.78 -24.83
C ALA A 170 -4.59 0.60 -23.85
N ALA A 171 -5.37 -0.46 -24.01
CA ALA A 171 -5.29 -1.67 -23.19
C ALA A 171 -3.93 -2.36 -23.34
N VAL A 172 -3.36 -2.40 -24.56
CA VAL A 172 -1.98 -2.89 -24.78
C VAL A 172 -0.95 -1.99 -24.08
N LEU A 173 -1.10 -0.66 -24.18
CA LEU A 173 -0.22 0.30 -23.49
C LEU A 173 -0.30 0.14 -21.97
N ILE A 174 -1.50 0.04 -21.41
CA ILE A 174 -1.73 -0.12 -19.98
C ILE A 174 -1.19 -1.48 -19.49
N GLY A 175 -1.51 -2.56 -20.19
CA GLY A 175 -1.17 -3.91 -19.74
C GLY A 175 0.33 -4.23 -19.77
N LYS A 176 1.11 -3.59 -20.66
CA LYS A 176 2.55 -3.91 -20.82
C LYS A 176 3.50 -2.75 -20.60
N TYR A 177 3.05 -1.52 -20.82
CA TYR A 177 3.93 -0.37 -20.96
C TYR A 177 3.58 0.78 -20.00
N HIS A 178 2.60 0.61 -19.11
CA HIS A 178 2.19 1.64 -18.17
C HIS A 178 3.36 2.15 -17.32
N SER A 179 4.21 1.24 -16.85
CA SER A 179 5.43 1.60 -16.10
C SER A 179 6.38 2.50 -16.89
N ASP A 180 6.52 2.30 -18.20
CA ASP A 180 7.38 3.15 -19.03
C ASP A 180 6.79 4.53 -19.24
N ILE A 181 5.47 4.61 -19.46
CA ILE A 181 4.75 5.87 -19.63
C ILE A 181 4.81 6.67 -18.34
N ILE A 182 4.47 6.06 -17.20
CA ILE A 182 4.51 6.69 -15.87
C ILE A 182 5.93 7.15 -15.54
N ALA A 183 6.96 6.31 -15.73
CA ALA A 183 8.34 6.71 -15.47
C ALA A 183 8.78 7.91 -16.31
N SER A 184 8.38 7.95 -17.58
CA SER A 184 8.75 9.03 -18.50
C SER A 184 8.00 10.32 -18.20
N LEU A 185 6.71 10.23 -17.86
CA LEU A 185 5.94 11.37 -17.36
C LEU A 185 6.53 11.91 -16.06
N LEU A 186 6.89 11.05 -15.10
CA LEU A 186 7.54 11.47 -13.87
C LEU A 186 8.89 12.16 -14.13
N LEU A 187 9.67 11.62 -15.07
CA LEU A 187 10.94 12.21 -15.50
C LEU A 187 10.74 13.62 -16.06
N LEU A 188 9.87 13.78 -17.05
CA LEU A 188 9.68 15.07 -17.71
C LEU A 188 8.99 16.09 -16.78
N ALA A 189 8.05 15.65 -15.95
CA ALA A 189 7.26 16.54 -15.10
C ALA A 189 7.98 16.96 -13.80
N TYR A 190 8.77 16.07 -13.19
CA TYR A 190 9.31 16.24 -11.84
C TYR A 190 10.83 16.18 -11.73
N ALA A 191 11.58 15.90 -12.79
CA ALA A 191 13.04 16.01 -12.72
C ALA A 191 13.48 17.41 -12.28
N PRO A 192 14.50 17.53 -11.41
CA PRO A 192 15.04 18.82 -11.01
C PRO A 192 15.70 19.48 -12.22
N VAL A 193 15.38 20.76 -12.44
CA VAL A 193 16.04 21.56 -13.47
C VAL A 193 17.35 22.08 -12.88
N PRO A 194 18.50 21.84 -13.53
CA PRO A 194 19.78 22.36 -13.07
C PRO A 194 19.77 23.89 -12.94
N PRO A 195 20.56 24.47 -12.02
CA PRO A 195 20.71 25.92 -11.93
C PRO A 195 21.32 26.50 -13.22
N ALA A 196 21.06 27.79 -13.47
CA ALA A 196 21.56 28.48 -14.65
C ALA A 196 23.09 28.36 -14.77
N GLY A 197 23.57 28.00 -15.96
CA GLY A 197 25.00 27.79 -16.24
C GLY A 197 25.48 26.34 -16.16
N VAL A 198 24.62 25.38 -15.78
CA VAL A 198 24.90 23.94 -15.87
C VAL A 198 24.16 23.36 -17.07
N ASP A 199 24.84 22.52 -17.86
CA ASP A 199 24.22 21.84 -19.00
C ASP A 199 22.99 21.05 -18.56
N VAL A 200 21.84 21.40 -19.14
CA VAL A 200 20.58 20.70 -18.91
C VAL A 200 20.66 19.35 -19.63
N PRO A 201 20.53 18.22 -18.92
CA PRO A 201 20.51 16.92 -19.59
C PRO A 201 19.36 16.87 -20.60
N ALA A 202 19.59 16.28 -21.78
CA ALA A 202 18.62 16.24 -22.89
C ALA A 202 17.25 15.60 -22.55
N TYR A 203 17.13 14.95 -21.40
CA TYR A 203 15.89 14.34 -20.90
C TYR A 203 15.12 15.20 -19.90
N VAL A 204 15.67 16.34 -19.48
CA VAL A 204 15.02 17.28 -18.57
C VAL A 204 14.29 18.32 -19.43
N GLU A 205 12.97 18.37 -19.27
CA GLU A 205 12.17 19.44 -19.86
C GLU A 205 12.44 20.73 -19.08
N ALA A 206 13.04 21.73 -19.73
CA ALA A 206 13.40 23.00 -19.08
C ALA A 206 12.24 24.00 -19.10
N ASP A 207 11.34 23.89 -20.08
CA ASP A 207 10.18 24.76 -20.23
C ASP A 207 9.16 24.52 -19.10
N ILE A 208 8.95 25.56 -18.28
CA ILE A 208 8.05 25.53 -17.13
C ILE A 208 6.59 25.28 -17.56
N GLU A 209 6.15 25.85 -18.67
CA GLU A 209 4.78 25.69 -19.17
C GLU A 209 4.56 24.25 -19.62
N LYS A 210 5.52 23.72 -20.40
CA LYS A 210 5.49 22.34 -20.86
C LYS A 210 5.50 21.33 -19.71
N ARG A 211 6.34 21.56 -18.69
CA ARG A 211 6.33 20.75 -17.47
C ARG A 211 4.99 20.79 -16.75
N THR A 212 4.36 21.96 -16.69
CA THR A 212 3.04 22.12 -16.05
C THR A 212 1.98 21.35 -16.83
N GLN A 213 2.01 21.38 -18.16
CA GLN A 213 1.15 20.55 -19.01
C GLN A 213 1.37 19.06 -18.73
N LEU A 214 2.62 18.59 -18.72
CA LEU A 214 2.97 17.20 -18.45
C LEU A 214 2.54 16.73 -17.05
N ARG A 215 2.60 17.62 -16.03
CA ARG A 215 2.05 17.34 -14.70
C ARG A 215 0.54 17.11 -14.74
N ARG A 216 -0.19 17.91 -15.53
CA ARG A 216 -1.65 17.74 -15.70
C ARG A 216 -1.97 16.42 -16.40
N VAL A 217 -1.23 16.07 -17.45
CA VAL A 217 -1.36 14.77 -18.16
C VAL A 217 -1.10 13.61 -17.21
N PHE A 218 0.01 13.66 -16.46
CA PHE A 218 0.31 12.65 -15.44
C PHE A 218 -0.81 12.53 -14.40
N THR A 219 -1.29 13.67 -13.87
CA THR A 219 -2.32 13.67 -12.83
C THR A 219 -3.62 13.07 -13.35
N ARG A 220 -3.99 13.37 -14.59
CA ARG A 220 -5.18 12.79 -15.22
C ARG A 220 -5.09 11.27 -15.37
N ILE A 221 -3.96 10.76 -15.88
CA ILE A 221 -3.73 9.31 -16.00
C ILE A 221 -3.68 8.65 -14.62
N PHE A 222 -3.04 9.29 -13.64
CA PHE A 222 -2.98 8.80 -12.26
C PHE A 222 -4.36 8.77 -11.61
N ASP A 223 -5.20 9.76 -11.89
CA ASP A 223 -6.54 9.85 -11.32
C ASP A 223 -7.51 8.87 -12.00
N SER A 224 -7.37 8.60 -13.30
CA SER A 224 -8.19 7.62 -14.05
C SER A 224 -7.76 6.16 -13.87
N SER A 225 -6.50 5.89 -13.52
CA SER A 225 -5.98 4.52 -13.38
C SER A 225 -6.51 3.80 -12.14
N SER A 226 -6.66 2.47 -12.26
CA SER A 226 -7.05 1.62 -11.12
C SER A 226 -5.95 1.60 -10.06
N PRO A 227 -6.31 1.47 -8.76
CA PRO A 227 -5.33 1.52 -7.68
C PRO A 227 -4.33 0.36 -7.75
N TYR A 228 -4.79 -0.85 -8.11
CA TYR A 228 -3.92 -2.02 -8.27
C TYR A 228 -2.87 -1.83 -9.36
N LEU A 229 -3.26 -1.25 -10.51
CA LEU A 229 -2.33 -0.95 -11.59
C LEU A 229 -1.27 0.10 -11.16
N LEU A 230 -1.70 1.14 -10.43
CA LEU A 230 -0.80 2.16 -9.91
C LEU A 230 0.18 1.60 -8.88
N LEU A 231 -0.31 0.76 -7.95
CA LEU A 231 0.52 0.08 -6.98
C LEU A 231 1.54 -0.83 -7.68
N GLU A 232 1.11 -1.65 -8.63
CA GLU A 232 1.99 -2.52 -9.42
C GLU A 232 3.06 -1.71 -10.16
N THR A 233 2.66 -0.64 -10.83
CA THR A 233 3.56 0.18 -11.62
C THR A 233 4.55 0.95 -10.75
N LEU A 234 4.08 1.65 -9.72
CA LEU A 234 4.97 2.45 -8.87
C LEU A 234 5.90 1.58 -8.04
N THR A 235 5.44 0.42 -7.56
CA THR A 235 6.31 -0.53 -6.84
C THR A 235 7.33 -1.18 -7.78
N SER A 236 6.94 -1.54 -9.00
CA SER A 236 7.85 -2.04 -10.04
C SER A 236 8.95 -1.02 -10.36
N LEU A 237 8.56 0.26 -10.55
CA LEU A 237 9.48 1.36 -10.79
C LEU A 237 10.40 1.63 -9.61
N LEU A 238 9.89 1.62 -8.38
CA LEU A 238 10.69 1.80 -7.17
C LEU A 238 11.71 0.68 -6.98
N ASN A 239 11.31 -0.56 -7.25
CA ASN A 239 12.19 -1.74 -7.23
C ASN A 239 13.27 -1.68 -8.32
N ALA A 240 12.93 -1.19 -9.51
CA ALA A 240 13.91 -0.95 -10.56
C ALA A 240 14.87 0.19 -10.18
N ALA A 241 14.35 1.26 -9.59
CA ALA A 241 15.12 2.45 -9.24
C ALA A 241 16.17 2.18 -8.15
N THR A 242 15.79 1.41 -7.12
CA THR A 242 16.66 1.03 -6.00
C THR A 242 17.81 0.10 -6.43
N ARG A 243 17.56 -0.81 -7.37
CA ARG A 243 18.60 -1.71 -7.92
C ARG A 243 19.45 -1.03 -9.01
N GLY A 244 18.83 -0.18 -9.83
CA GLY A 244 19.41 0.35 -11.07
C GLY A 244 20.23 1.64 -10.93
N ARG A 245 20.61 2.03 -9.71
CA ARG A 245 21.28 3.34 -9.41
C ARG A 245 20.51 4.54 -9.97
N ALA A 246 19.19 4.56 -9.79
CA ALA A 246 18.38 5.70 -10.20
C ALA A 246 18.74 6.98 -9.42
N PRO A 247 18.45 8.17 -9.97
CA PRO A 247 18.56 9.41 -9.23
C PRO A 247 17.69 9.39 -7.97
N ARG A 248 18.22 9.90 -6.84
CA ARG A 248 17.50 9.93 -5.56
C ARG A 248 16.12 10.62 -5.66
N TRP A 249 16.03 11.70 -6.44
CA TRP A 249 14.77 12.42 -6.63
C TRP A 249 13.67 11.53 -7.26
N PHE A 250 14.03 10.57 -8.12
CA PHE A 250 13.06 9.68 -8.76
C PHE A 250 12.47 8.69 -7.75
N VAL A 251 13.33 8.12 -6.90
CA VAL A 251 12.92 7.24 -5.78
C VAL A 251 11.95 7.99 -4.85
N THR A 252 12.28 9.23 -4.48
CA THR A 252 11.43 10.08 -3.64
C THR A 252 10.08 10.36 -4.29
N VAL A 253 10.06 10.67 -5.60
CA VAL A 253 8.81 10.96 -6.33
C VAL A 253 7.92 9.72 -6.45
N CYS A 254 8.49 8.55 -6.76
CA CYS A 254 7.75 7.29 -6.78
C CYS A 254 7.15 6.97 -5.41
N GLY A 255 7.93 7.09 -4.33
CA GLY A 255 7.44 6.88 -2.96
C GLY A 255 6.31 7.85 -2.58
N ARG A 256 6.45 9.13 -2.94
CA ARG A 256 5.41 10.14 -2.73
C ARG A 256 4.10 9.78 -3.43
N PHE A 257 4.16 9.35 -4.69
CA PHE A 257 2.95 8.96 -5.42
C PHE A 257 2.36 7.66 -4.91
N LEU A 258 3.17 6.73 -4.41
CA LEU A 258 2.69 5.52 -3.76
C LEU A 258 1.89 5.84 -2.49
N ALA A 259 2.38 6.76 -1.64
CA ALA A 259 1.64 7.26 -0.48
C ALA A 259 0.35 8.00 -0.89
N ARG A 260 0.37 8.73 -2.01
CA ARG A 260 -0.83 9.37 -2.56
C ARG A 260 -1.88 8.35 -3.03
N VAL A 261 -1.48 7.17 -3.53
CA VAL A 261 -2.45 6.10 -3.86
C VAL A 261 -3.22 5.66 -2.62
N VAL A 262 -2.53 5.50 -1.48
CA VAL A 262 -3.16 5.15 -0.19
C VAL A 262 -4.15 6.23 0.25
N SER A 263 -3.80 7.51 0.06
CA SER A 263 -4.63 8.64 0.49
C SER A 263 -5.79 8.97 -0.46
N LYS A 264 -5.73 8.52 -1.72
CA LYS A 264 -6.70 8.86 -2.77
C LYS A 264 -8.07 8.21 -2.51
N TYR A 265 -8.09 7.03 -1.89
CA TYR A 265 -9.32 6.27 -1.63
C TYR A 265 -9.62 6.32 -0.13
N GLU A 266 -10.50 7.23 0.25
CA GLU A 266 -10.73 7.60 1.66
C GLU A 266 -11.12 6.41 2.56
N ASP A 267 -11.83 5.41 2.01
CA ASP A 267 -12.32 4.27 2.79
C ASP A 267 -11.58 2.95 2.58
N ASN A 268 -10.91 2.78 1.45
CA ASN A 268 -10.35 1.48 1.04
C ASN A 268 -8.89 1.55 0.59
N GLY A 269 -8.24 2.72 0.59
CA GLY A 269 -6.89 2.88 0.09
C GLY A 269 -5.87 2.02 0.86
N VAL A 270 -6.01 1.94 2.18
CA VAL A 270 -5.15 1.10 3.03
C VAL A 270 -5.42 -0.38 2.77
N ARG A 271 -6.70 -0.79 2.67
CA ARG A 271 -7.09 -2.17 2.38
C ARG A 271 -6.48 -2.64 1.06
N ILE A 272 -6.67 -1.87 -0.02
CA ILE A 272 -6.14 -2.18 -1.35
C ILE A 272 -4.61 -2.27 -1.33
N CYS A 273 -3.94 -1.38 -0.59
CA CYS A 273 -2.49 -1.40 -0.46
C CYS A 273 -2.00 -2.65 0.27
N LEU A 274 -2.63 -3.00 1.40
CA LEU A 274 -2.31 -4.20 2.16
C LEU A 274 -2.62 -5.47 1.36
N ASP A 275 -3.78 -5.55 0.71
CA ASP A 275 -4.15 -6.65 -0.18
C ASP A 275 -3.09 -6.84 -1.26
N PHE A 276 -2.66 -5.77 -1.94
CA PHE A 276 -1.64 -5.85 -2.98
C PHE A 276 -0.27 -6.29 -2.44
N LEU A 277 0.19 -5.68 -1.34
CA LEU A 277 1.52 -5.95 -0.79
C LEU A 277 1.58 -7.33 -0.12
N ALA A 278 0.51 -7.77 0.53
CA ALA A 278 0.39 -9.08 1.15
C ALA A 278 -0.04 -10.20 0.18
N ALA A 279 -0.52 -9.88 -1.03
CA ALA A 279 -1.13 -10.82 -1.97
C ALA A 279 -0.36 -12.12 -2.23
N ARG A 280 0.98 -12.09 -2.17
CA ARG A 280 1.85 -13.21 -2.56
C ARG A 280 2.20 -14.17 -1.43
N ASP A 281 2.01 -13.77 -0.17
CA ASP A 281 2.43 -14.57 0.99
C ASP A 281 1.21 -14.85 1.86
N ASP A 282 0.99 -16.11 2.22
CA ASP A 282 -0.07 -16.49 3.17
C ASP A 282 0.26 -16.00 4.58
N ALA A 283 1.56 -15.89 4.92
CA ALA A 283 2.08 -15.26 6.11
C ALA A 283 3.27 -14.33 5.74
N PRO A 284 3.11 -12.99 5.74
CA PRO A 284 4.18 -12.06 5.40
C PRO A 284 5.33 -12.10 6.43
N SER A 285 6.58 -12.07 5.97
CA SER A 285 7.75 -12.03 6.86
C SER A 285 7.85 -10.71 7.63
N ALA A 286 8.52 -10.71 8.79
CA ALA A 286 8.72 -9.52 9.62
C ALA A 286 9.37 -8.36 8.84
N GLU A 287 10.40 -8.62 8.02
CA GLU A 287 11.02 -7.58 7.18
C GLU A 287 10.05 -6.94 6.19
N LYS A 288 9.12 -7.74 5.66
CA LYS A 288 8.11 -7.27 4.72
C LYS A 288 7.06 -6.44 5.44
N LEU A 289 6.62 -6.89 6.61
CA LEU A 289 5.71 -6.15 7.49
C LEU A 289 6.30 -4.80 7.89
N ASP A 290 7.59 -4.74 8.23
CA ASP A 290 8.30 -3.49 8.51
C ASP A 290 8.30 -2.52 7.31
N ARG A 291 8.52 -3.04 6.09
CA ARG A 291 8.46 -2.20 4.88
C ARG A 291 7.04 -1.70 4.60
N ILE A 292 6.03 -2.55 4.82
CA ILE A 292 4.62 -2.18 4.66
C ILE A 292 4.25 -1.09 5.67
N ALA A 293 4.57 -1.29 6.95
CA ALA A 293 4.33 -0.31 8.00
C ALA A 293 5.09 0.99 7.72
N GLY A 294 6.35 0.91 7.30
CA GLY A 294 7.13 2.08 6.90
C GLY A 294 6.54 2.86 5.73
N LEU A 295 5.86 2.20 4.80
CA LEU A 295 5.17 2.88 3.69
C LEU A 295 3.88 3.55 4.16
N LEU A 296 3.08 2.88 4.98
CA LEU A 296 1.77 3.37 5.42
C LEU A 296 1.92 4.49 6.46
N LEU A 297 2.88 4.37 7.36
CA LEU A 297 3.14 5.30 8.46
C LEU A 297 4.16 6.39 8.11
N ALA A 298 4.55 6.53 6.85
CA ALA A 298 5.34 7.67 6.38
C ALA A 298 4.43 8.72 5.71
N PRO A 299 4.15 9.86 6.35
CA PRO A 299 3.31 10.89 5.75
C PRO A 299 4.04 11.51 4.56
N PRO A 300 3.37 11.70 3.40
CA PRO A 300 3.98 12.40 2.28
C PRO A 300 4.30 13.84 2.66
N SER A 301 5.47 14.34 2.27
CA SER A 301 6.02 15.66 2.70
C SER A 301 5.20 16.90 2.30
N GLN A 302 4.10 16.74 1.56
CA GLN A 302 3.21 17.82 1.11
C GLN A 302 1.86 17.77 1.82
N THR A 303 1.64 16.78 2.68
CA THR A 303 0.42 16.58 3.44
C THR A 303 0.75 16.79 4.90
N ASP A 304 -0.13 17.49 5.59
CA ASP A 304 -0.06 17.59 7.04
C ASP A 304 -0.14 16.20 7.67
N ALA A 305 0.77 15.92 8.61
CA ALA A 305 0.91 14.58 9.19
C ALA A 305 -0.36 14.17 9.95
N ASP A 306 -0.98 15.09 10.68
CA ASP A 306 -2.19 14.82 11.45
C ASP A 306 -3.38 14.55 10.52
N SER A 307 -3.53 15.35 9.46
CA SER A 307 -4.54 15.11 8.42
C SER A 307 -4.37 13.76 7.72
N TYR A 308 -3.13 13.32 7.51
CA TYR A 308 -2.84 12.00 6.94
C TYR A 308 -3.20 10.86 7.90
N TRP A 309 -2.85 10.99 9.19
CA TRP A 309 -3.20 10.00 10.22
C TRP A 309 -4.69 9.82 10.41
N LEU A 310 -5.45 10.92 10.40
CA LEU A 310 -6.91 10.88 10.48
C LEU A 310 -7.57 10.09 9.34
N ARG A 311 -6.87 9.85 8.22
CA ARG A 311 -7.37 9.03 7.10
C ARG A 311 -6.88 7.59 7.15
N VAL A 312 -5.61 7.38 7.48
CA VAL A 312 -4.96 6.06 7.40
C VAL A 312 -5.23 5.21 8.64
N VAL A 313 -5.11 5.78 9.83
CA VAL A 313 -5.18 5.05 11.10
C VAL A 313 -6.57 4.43 11.34
N PRO A 314 -7.70 5.12 11.07
CA PRO A 314 -9.01 4.51 11.20
C PRO A 314 -9.24 3.32 10.26
N GLN A 315 -8.65 3.34 9.05
CA GLN A 315 -8.71 2.19 8.14
C GLN A 315 -7.90 1.01 8.69
N LEU A 316 -6.69 1.25 9.20
CA LEU A 316 -5.87 0.22 9.85
C LEU A 316 -6.60 -0.43 11.02
N ARG A 317 -7.23 0.38 11.88
CA ARG A 317 -8.05 -0.12 12.99
C ARG A 317 -9.19 -1.01 12.50
N ARG A 318 -9.96 -0.54 11.50
CA ARG A 318 -11.05 -1.35 10.92
C ARG A 318 -10.57 -2.71 10.42
N LEU A 319 -9.45 -2.74 9.70
CA LEU A 319 -8.88 -3.99 9.16
C LEU A 319 -8.29 -4.90 10.24
N ALA A 320 -7.79 -4.33 11.34
CA ALA A 320 -7.29 -5.12 12.46
C ALA A 320 -8.43 -5.76 13.28
N CYS A 321 -9.57 -5.09 13.41
CA CYS A 321 -10.67 -5.54 14.26
C CYS A 321 -11.75 -6.35 13.51
N ALA A 322 -11.85 -6.27 12.19
CA ALA A 322 -12.92 -6.91 11.43
C ALA A 322 -12.70 -8.42 11.21
N ASP A 323 -13.73 -9.21 11.44
CA ASP A 323 -13.68 -10.68 11.27
C ASP A 323 -13.61 -11.12 9.79
N ASP A 324 -14.20 -10.33 8.89
CA ASP A 324 -14.24 -10.59 7.44
C ASP A 324 -12.89 -10.36 6.73
N THR A 325 -11.91 -9.80 7.44
CA THR A 325 -10.62 -9.42 6.88
C THR A 325 -9.72 -10.65 6.74
N GLN A 326 -9.06 -10.77 5.58
CA GLN A 326 -8.10 -11.84 5.34
C GLN A 326 -6.98 -11.78 6.39
N GLU A 327 -6.60 -12.94 6.94
CA GLU A 327 -5.64 -13.01 8.06
C GLU A 327 -4.32 -12.29 7.76
N ARG A 328 -3.76 -12.44 6.56
CA ARG A 328 -2.54 -11.72 6.13
C ARG A 328 -2.68 -10.19 6.14
N VAL A 329 -3.87 -9.67 5.83
CA VAL A 329 -4.17 -8.23 5.83
C VAL A 329 -4.34 -7.75 7.25
N ARG A 330 -5.04 -8.53 8.09
CA ARG A 330 -5.18 -8.28 9.52
C ARG A 330 -3.82 -8.23 10.19
N GLN A 331 -2.94 -9.21 9.96
CA GLN A 331 -1.57 -9.24 10.47
C GLN A 331 -0.78 -8.00 10.07
N ALA A 332 -0.85 -7.59 8.80
CA ALA A 332 -0.16 -6.39 8.34
C ALA A 332 -0.72 -5.10 8.96
N ALA A 333 -2.04 -5.03 9.17
CA ALA A 333 -2.70 -3.91 9.84
C ALA A 333 -2.28 -3.83 11.31
N VAL A 334 -2.36 -4.95 12.06
CA VAL A 334 -1.95 -5.06 13.46
C VAL A 334 -0.48 -4.70 13.63
N PHE A 335 0.39 -5.23 12.78
CA PHE A 335 1.82 -4.89 12.81
C PHE A 335 2.06 -3.39 12.58
N SER A 336 1.33 -2.79 11.63
CA SER A 336 1.40 -1.35 11.39
C SER A 336 0.92 -0.54 12.61
N LEU A 337 -0.14 -0.98 13.29
CA LEU A 337 -0.63 -0.33 14.51
C LEU A 337 0.37 -0.45 15.67
N ARG A 338 1.05 -1.59 15.82
CA ARG A 338 2.14 -1.77 16.80
C ARG A 338 3.29 -0.81 16.52
N ARG A 339 3.70 -0.69 15.26
CA ARG A 339 4.74 0.25 14.84
C ARG A 339 4.32 1.71 15.06
N LEU A 340 3.03 2.02 14.90
CA LEU A 340 2.48 3.34 15.21
C LEU A 340 2.57 3.63 16.71
N ALA A 341 2.24 2.66 17.58
CA ALA A 341 2.39 2.83 19.02
C ALA A 341 3.84 3.17 19.42
N ASP A 342 4.81 2.45 18.84
CA ASP A 342 6.24 2.66 19.12
C ASP A 342 6.79 4.01 18.66
N THR A 343 6.21 4.58 17.59
CA THR A 343 6.76 5.77 16.93
C THR A 343 5.96 7.04 17.21
N GLN A 344 4.65 6.92 17.43
CA GLN A 344 3.69 8.02 17.56
C GLN A 344 2.57 7.65 18.55
N ILE A 345 2.94 7.34 19.80
CA ILE A 345 2.02 6.86 20.84
C ILE A 345 0.75 7.70 21.02
N ARG A 346 0.85 9.04 20.94
CA ARG A 346 -0.31 9.94 21.09
C ARG A 346 -1.38 9.70 20.03
N VAL A 347 -0.96 9.47 18.79
CA VAL A 347 -1.88 9.19 17.67
C VAL A 347 -2.53 7.82 17.87
N PHE A 348 -1.75 6.83 18.30
CA PHE A 348 -2.26 5.51 18.63
C PHE A 348 -3.31 5.56 19.75
N GLU A 349 -3.02 6.23 20.86
CA GLU A 349 -3.94 6.37 21.98
C GLU A 349 -5.27 7.00 21.57
N GLN A 350 -5.23 8.11 20.84
CA GLN A 350 -6.42 8.87 20.46
C GLN A 350 -7.26 8.18 19.38
N GLN A 351 -6.63 7.59 18.37
CA GLN A 351 -7.33 7.08 17.18
C GLN A 351 -7.56 5.57 17.19
N VAL A 352 -6.80 4.83 18.00
CA VAL A 352 -6.85 3.36 18.05
C VAL A 352 -7.28 2.88 19.42
N ALA A 353 -6.48 3.14 20.46
CA ALA A 353 -6.70 2.55 21.77
C ALA A 353 -8.03 3.02 22.36
N LEU A 354 -8.25 4.33 22.46
CA LEU A 354 -9.47 4.90 23.04
C LEU A 354 -10.73 4.36 22.33
N PRO A 355 -10.87 4.42 20.99
CA PRO A 355 -12.05 3.86 20.33
C PRO A 355 -12.28 2.36 20.51
N VAL A 356 -11.22 1.56 20.70
CA VAL A 356 -11.33 0.11 20.94
C VAL A 356 -11.78 -0.16 22.38
N VAL A 357 -11.21 0.52 23.36
CA VAL A 357 -11.42 0.21 24.79
C VAL A 357 -12.61 0.92 25.43
N GLU A 358 -13.03 2.04 24.85
CA GLU A 358 -14.06 2.91 25.42
C GLU A 358 -15.43 2.22 25.64
N PRO A 359 -15.92 1.30 24.79
CA PRO A 359 -17.14 0.55 25.08
C PRO A 359 -17.04 -0.25 26.40
N LEU A 360 -15.93 -0.94 26.62
CA LEU A 360 -15.68 -1.73 27.82
C LEU A 360 -15.51 -0.84 29.05
N ARG A 361 -14.80 0.29 28.91
CA ARG A 361 -14.63 1.27 29.98
C ARG A 361 -15.97 1.87 30.42
N ARG A 362 -16.83 2.27 29.47
CA ARG A 362 -18.17 2.80 29.76
C ARG A 362 -19.04 1.77 30.48
N TRP A 363 -19.04 0.53 30.01
CA TRP A 363 -19.81 -0.55 30.63
C TRP A 363 -19.44 -0.75 32.10
N PHE A 364 -18.14 -0.77 32.43
CA PHE A 364 -17.67 -1.00 33.78
C PHE A 364 -17.94 0.18 34.73
N VAL A 365 -17.73 1.42 34.27
CA VAL A 365 -17.99 2.64 35.07
C VAL A 365 -19.47 2.76 35.42
N THR A 366 -20.39 2.43 34.51
CA THR A 366 -21.83 2.46 34.78
C THR A 366 -22.23 1.40 35.81
N ARG A 367 -21.73 0.16 35.69
CA ARG A 367 -22.05 -0.92 36.64
C ARG A 367 -21.55 -0.67 38.06
N LEU A 368 -20.36 -0.08 38.22
CA LEU A 368 -19.86 0.32 39.54
C LEU A 368 -20.73 1.42 40.16
N SER A 369 -21.21 2.35 39.34
CA SER A 369 -22.06 3.46 39.80
C SER A 369 -23.42 2.94 40.29
N ASP A 370 -24.05 2.01 39.57
CA ASP A 370 -25.32 1.39 39.99
C ASP A 370 -25.16 0.63 41.31
N ARG A 371 -24.08 -0.15 41.49
CA ARG A 371 -23.82 -0.87 42.75
C ARG A 371 -23.62 0.06 43.96
N THR A 372 -22.98 1.21 43.78
CA THR A 372 -22.80 2.20 44.87
C THR A 372 -24.03 3.07 45.14
N SER A 373 -25.04 3.04 44.27
CA SER A 373 -26.26 3.85 44.40
C SER A 373 -27.33 3.17 45.26
N ASP A 374 -27.27 1.85 45.40
CA ASP A 374 -28.24 1.08 46.17
C ASP A 374 -27.90 0.97 47.67
N GLU A 375 -26.70 1.38 48.08
CA GLU A 375 -26.31 1.44 49.49
C GLU A 375 -26.10 2.88 49.98
N ASN A 376 -27.19 3.65 50.02
CA ASN A 376 -27.30 4.79 50.94
C ASN A 376 -28.72 4.98 51.45
N GLY A 377 -29.23 3.93 52.09
CA GLY A 377 -29.90 4.09 53.37
C GLY A 377 -28.85 4.15 54.49
N LEU A 378 -28.30 5.34 54.75
CA LEU A 378 -27.54 5.72 55.95
C LEU A 378 -26.19 4.98 56.18
N THR A 379 -25.07 5.67 55.92
CA THR A 379 -24.16 6.12 56.98
C THR A 379 -23.09 7.06 56.44
N GLU A 380 -22.95 8.21 57.10
CA GLU A 380 -21.81 9.11 56.94
C GLU A 380 -20.52 8.39 57.36
N THR A 381 -19.60 8.16 56.43
CA THR A 381 -18.18 8.01 56.76
C THR A 381 -17.36 9.04 56.02
N LYS A 382 -16.66 9.85 56.84
CA LYS A 382 -15.72 10.88 56.43
C LYS A 382 -14.46 10.23 55.86
N GLY A 383 -14.00 10.76 54.74
CA GLY A 383 -12.57 10.90 54.45
C GLY A 383 -11.93 9.81 53.60
N LEU A 384 -12.12 9.90 52.27
CA LEU A 384 -11.06 9.70 51.28
C LEU A 384 -11.55 10.30 49.97
N SER A 385 -10.91 11.42 49.57
CA SER A 385 -11.20 12.12 48.33
C SER A 385 -10.91 11.21 47.14
N ARG A 386 -11.95 10.56 46.58
CA ARG A 386 -11.91 10.07 45.21
C ARG A 386 -11.63 11.26 44.28
N PRO A 387 -10.73 11.15 43.28
CA PRO A 387 -10.60 12.19 42.27
C PRO A 387 -11.92 12.24 41.50
N ARG A 388 -12.69 13.31 41.72
CA ARG A 388 -13.82 13.69 40.88
C ARG A 388 -13.29 13.82 39.46
N ILE A 389 -13.62 12.88 38.59
CA ILE A 389 -13.56 13.13 37.15
C ILE A 389 -14.64 14.18 36.90
N GLU A 390 -14.22 15.40 36.59
CA GLU A 390 -15.10 16.46 36.11
C GLU A 390 -15.74 15.99 34.81
N VAL A 391 -16.97 15.46 34.92
CA VAL A 391 -17.85 15.24 33.78
C VAL A 391 -18.29 16.62 33.29
N LEU A 392 -17.53 17.15 32.34
CA LEU A 392 -17.93 18.30 31.53
C LEU A 392 -19.13 17.91 30.67
N GLY A 393 -20.26 18.59 30.90
CA GLY A 393 -21.29 18.77 29.88
C GLY A 393 -22.54 17.92 30.05
N GLU A 394 -23.64 18.63 30.29
CA GLU A 394 -25.03 18.19 30.35
C GLU A 394 -25.47 17.34 29.15
N THR A 395 -26.44 16.44 29.38
CA THR A 395 -27.17 15.58 28.42
C THR A 395 -26.48 14.31 27.93
N LEU A 396 -26.31 13.31 28.81
CA LEU A 396 -26.12 11.92 28.39
C LEU A 396 -27.29 11.08 28.91
N THR A 397 -28.22 10.74 28.03
CA THR A 397 -28.84 9.42 28.07
C THR A 397 -27.70 8.42 27.98
N GLN A 398 -27.20 7.93 29.12
CA GLN A 398 -26.08 6.98 29.19
C GLN A 398 -26.55 5.65 28.57
N THR A 399 -26.36 5.50 27.26
CA THR A 399 -26.46 4.22 26.61
C THR A 399 -25.31 3.35 27.11
N VAL A 400 -25.63 2.40 27.99
CA VAL A 400 -24.76 1.27 28.34
C VAL A 400 -24.30 0.61 27.04
N ALA A 401 -23.01 0.29 26.93
CA ALA A 401 -22.49 -0.42 25.76
C ALA A 401 -23.26 -1.72 25.55
N THR A 402 -23.64 -2.01 24.31
CA THR A 402 -24.42 -3.20 23.98
C THR A 402 -23.55 -4.46 24.08
N ALA A 403 -24.16 -5.64 24.32
CA ALA A 403 -23.42 -6.91 24.32
C ALA A 403 -22.65 -7.16 23.00
N SER A 404 -23.17 -6.67 21.88
CA SER A 404 -22.51 -6.71 20.57
C SER A 404 -21.25 -5.85 20.53
N GLU A 405 -21.28 -4.64 21.09
CA GLU A 405 -20.12 -3.75 21.17
C GLU A 405 -19.03 -4.29 22.10
N LEU A 406 -19.42 -4.97 23.19
CA LEU A 406 -18.48 -5.66 24.08
C LEU A 406 -17.83 -6.86 23.40
N GLY A 407 -18.61 -7.70 22.69
CA GLY A 407 -18.09 -8.79 21.88
C GLY A 407 -17.08 -8.29 20.85
N ALA A 408 -17.43 -7.27 20.07
CA ALA A 408 -16.53 -6.66 19.09
C ALA A 408 -15.26 -6.06 19.72
N THR A 409 -15.35 -5.54 20.95
CA THR A 409 -14.18 -5.04 21.69
C THR A 409 -13.24 -6.18 22.09
N LEU A 410 -13.79 -7.31 22.57
CA LEU A 410 -13.00 -8.48 22.91
C LEU A 410 -12.35 -9.11 21.68
N ASP A 411 -13.09 -9.24 20.58
CA ASP A 411 -12.56 -9.76 19.32
C ASP A 411 -11.47 -8.82 18.77
N ALA A 412 -11.65 -7.50 18.88
CA ALA A 412 -10.61 -6.54 18.53
C ALA A 412 -9.34 -6.71 19.38
N LEU A 413 -9.47 -6.85 20.71
CA LEU A 413 -8.34 -7.08 21.60
C LEU A 413 -7.64 -8.40 21.29
N ARG A 414 -8.41 -9.46 21.05
CA ARG A 414 -7.92 -10.76 20.63
C ARG A 414 -7.06 -10.64 19.37
N HIS A 415 -7.60 -10.08 18.29
CA HIS A 415 -6.91 -9.94 17.01
C HIS A 415 -5.66 -9.03 17.10
N MET A 416 -5.68 -8.01 17.94
CA MET A 416 -4.60 -7.03 18.06
C MET A 416 -3.45 -7.49 18.97
N VAL A 417 -3.77 -8.21 20.05
CA VAL A 417 -2.80 -8.65 21.07
C VAL A 417 -2.25 -10.03 20.73
N LEU A 418 -3.10 -10.96 20.29
CA LEU A 418 -2.73 -12.36 20.06
C LEU A 418 -2.31 -12.56 18.59
N GLY A 419 -1.01 -12.50 18.31
CA GLY A 419 -0.48 -12.62 16.94
C GLY A 419 1.02 -12.35 16.78
N GLY A 420 1.78 -12.45 17.87
CA GLY A 420 3.19 -12.06 17.97
C GLY A 420 3.41 -11.14 19.16
N VAL A 421 4.66 -10.94 19.58
CA VAL A 421 5.03 -10.16 20.77
C VAL A 421 4.68 -8.68 20.58
N PRO A 422 3.65 -8.12 21.27
CA PRO A 422 3.33 -6.71 21.20
C PRO A 422 4.36 -5.89 22.00
N SER A 423 4.55 -4.62 21.65
CA SER A 423 5.44 -3.75 22.42
C SER A 423 4.81 -3.31 23.75
N VAL A 424 5.65 -2.97 24.73
CA VAL A 424 5.22 -2.43 26.03
C VAL A 424 4.29 -1.22 25.85
N GLN A 425 4.62 -0.33 24.91
CA GLN A 425 3.82 0.88 24.65
C GLN A 425 2.44 0.54 24.09
N PHE A 426 2.38 -0.45 23.18
CA PHE A 426 1.13 -0.93 22.62
C PHE A 426 0.22 -1.55 23.69
N VAL A 427 0.77 -2.44 24.52
CA VAL A 427 0.05 -3.10 25.63
C VAL A 427 -0.40 -2.08 26.67
N SER A 428 0.48 -1.15 27.05
CA SER A 428 0.19 -0.11 28.05
C SER A 428 -0.94 0.82 27.61
N ALA A 429 -1.02 1.15 26.32
CA ALA A 429 -2.08 2.02 25.83
C ALA A 429 -3.40 1.27 25.58
N LEU A 430 -3.33 0.00 25.14
CA LEU A 430 -4.52 -0.75 24.72
C LEU A 430 -5.15 -1.60 25.82
N VAL A 431 -4.37 -2.25 26.69
CA VAL A 431 -4.90 -3.25 27.62
C VAL A 431 -4.91 -2.76 29.06
N VAL A 432 -3.89 -2.04 29.52
CA VAL A 432 -3.82 -1.53 30.91
C VAL A 432 -5.08 -0.73 31.31
N PRO A 433 -5.64 0.18 30.48
CA PRO A 433 -6.83 0.94 30.86
C PRO A 433 -8.09 0.09 31.09
N VAL A 434 -8.11 -1.13 30.58
CA VAL A 434 -9.23 -2.07 30.70
C VAL A 434 -8.85 -3.36 31.41
N PHE A 435 -7.65 -3.43 32.00
CA PHE A 435 -7.15 -4.63 32.67
C PHE A 435 -8.05 -5.06 33.82
N ALA A 436 -8.42 -4.12 34.71
CA ALA A 436 -9.34 -4.41 35.81
C ALA A 436 -10.74 -4.84 35.32
N PRO A 437 -11.40 -4.13 34.37
CA PRO A 437 -12.65 -4.60 33.77
C PRO A 437 -12.58 -6.02 33.18
N LEU A 438 -11.52 -6.34 32.42
CA LEU A 438 -11.33 -7.66 31.80
C LEU A 438 -11.14 -8.75 32.86
N PHE A 439 -10.36 -8.45 33.89
CA PHE A 439 -10.14 -9.33 35.02
C PHE A 439 -11.43 -9.61 35.79
N HIS A 440 -12.19 -8.57 36.12
CA HIS A 440 -13.48 -8.72 36.80
C HIS A 440 -14.45 -9.54 35.97
N TRP A 441 -14.50 -9.33 34.65
CA TRP A 441 -15.33 -10.15 33.79
C TRP A 441 -14.90 -11.62 33.83
N LEU A 442 -13.60 -11.92 33.82
CA LEU A 442 -13.11 -13.29 33.93
C LEU A 442 -13.41 -13.92 35.31
N ALA A 443 -13.20 -13.18 36.41
CA ALA A 443 -13.31 -13.68 37.77
C ALA A 443 -14.75 -13.85 38.27
N PHE A 444 -15.67 -12.98 37.84
CA PHE A 444 -17.05 -12.93 38.34
C PHE A 444 -18.10 -13.37 37.31
N ALA A 445 -17.66 -13.83 36.13
CA ALA A 445 -18.50 -14.42 35.09
C ALA A 445 -19.34 -15.64 35.54
N SER A 446 -19.02 -16.24 36.70
CA SER A 446 -19.73 -17.37 37.29
C SER A 446 -20.95 -16.97 38.14
N VAL A 447 -21.09 -15.69 38.53
CA VAL A 447 -22.06 -15.23 39.53
C VAL A 447 -23.32 -14.62 38.91
N ASP A 448 -23.21 -13.96 37.76
CA ASP A 448 -24.34 -13.45 36.98
C ASP A 448 -24.66 -14.45 35.85
N ASP A 449 -25.93 -14.78 35.60
CA ASP A 449 -26.46 -15.72 34.57
C ASP A 449 -25.99 -15.50 33.10
N ALA A 450 -25.05 -14.59 32.85
CA ALA A 450 -24.38 -14.35 31.59
C ALA A 450 -22.99 -15.01 31.55
N GLN A 451 -22.95 -16.35 31.57
CA GLN A 451 -21.67 -17.04 31.40
C GLN A 451 -21.06 -16.72 30.01
N PRO A 452 -19.83 -16.16 29.94
CA PRO A 452 -19.10 -16.12 28.70
C PRO A 452 -18.82 -17.55 28.25
N ASN A 453 -19.00 -17.82 26.95
CA ASN A 453 -18.66 -19.13 26.40
C ASN A 453 -17.18 -19.48 26.67
N ASP A 454 -16.83 -20.77 26.68
CA ASP A 454 -15.47 -21.24 26.98
C ASP A 454 -14.40 -20.52 26.12
N GLN A 455 -14.73 -20.24 24.85
CA GLN A 455 -13.84 -19.55 23.92
C GLN A 455 -13.53 -18.09 24.32
N THR A 456 -14.50 -17.37 24.89
CA THR A 456 -14.34 -16.01 25.40
C THR A 456 -13.52 -16.02 26.69
N GLN A 457 -13.72 -17.01 27.55
CA GLN A 457 -12.90 -17.16 28.77
C GLN A 457 -11.43 -17.42 28.44
N ASP A 458 -11.15 -18.31 27.50
CA ASP A 458 -9.79 -18.58 27.03
C ASP A 458 -9.16 -17.33 26.40
N THR A 459 -9.91 -16.61 25.58
CA THR A 459 -9.45 -15.35 24.98
C THR A 459 -9.10 -14.29 26.04
N LEU A 460 -9.95 -14.13 27.06
CA LEU A 460 -9.71 -13.20 28.16
C LEU A 460 -8.45 -13.58 28.95
N ARG A 461 -8.28 -14.86 29.26
CA ARG A 461 -7.08 -15.38 29.92
C ARG A 461 -5.83 -15.09 29.09
N ASP A 462 -5.86 -15.40 27.80
CA ASP A 462 -4.72 -15.20 26.90
C ASP A 462 -4.33 -13.72 26.81
N VAL A 463 -5.32 -12.81 26.70
CA VAL A 463 -5.08 -11.35 26.67
C VAL A 463 -4.47 -10.86 27.99
N LEU A 464 -4.98 -11.31 29.14
CA LEU A 464 -4.47 -10.92 30.47
C LEU A 464 -3.05 -11.46 30.72
N ILE A 465 -2.80 -12.73 30.38
CA ILE A 465 -1.48 -13.36 30.52
C ILE A 465 -0.47 -12.64 29.63
N THR A 466 -0.80 -12.41 28.35
CA THR A 466 0.07 -11.68 27.41
C THR A 466 0.37 -10.26 27.91
N THR A 467 -0.61 -9.61 28.55
CA THR A 467 -0.42 -8.27 29.09
C THR A 467 0.62 -8.25 30.21
N LEU A 468 0.53 -9.19 31.15
CA LEU A 468 1.46 -9.24 32.28
C LEU A 468 2.84 -9.76 31.89
N SER A 469 2.95 -10.64 30.90
CA SER A 469 4.25 -11.14 30.44
C SER A 469 5.06 -10.06 29.71
N GLU A 470 4.40 -9.14 29.02
CA GLU A 470 5.06 -8.10 28.22
C GLU A 470 5.35 -6.81 28.99
N LEU A 471 4.65 -6.54 30.09
CA LEU A 471 4.92 -5.36 30.90
C LEU A 471 6.22 -5.51 31.72
N PRO A 472 7.01 -4.44 31.91
CA PRO A 472 8.09 -4.42 32.88
C PRO A 472 7.58 -4.84 34.26
N ALA A 473 8.37 -5.61 35.02
CA ALA A 473 7.94 -6.17 36.31
C ALA A 473 7.31 -5.10 37.24
N THR A 474 7.89 -3.91 37.32
CA THR A 474 7.34 -2.81 38.13
C THR A 474 5.97 -2.32 37.66
N ALA A 475 5.72 -2.30 36.34
CA ALA A 475 4.43 -1.91 35.77
C ALA A 475 3.40 -3.04 35.93
N ALA A 476 3.79 -4.29 35.72
CA ALA A 476 2.94 -5.45 35.99
C ALA A 476 2.52 -5.49 37.46
N THR A 477 3.47 -5.30 38.39
CA THR A 477 3.19 -5.19 39.83
C THR A 477 2.28 -4.02 40.14
N ALA A 478 2.48 -2.85 39.52
CA ALA A 478 1.59 -1.70 39.71
C ALA A 478 0.15 -2.00 39.24
N THR A 479 -0.02 -2.61 38.07
CA THR A 479 -1.33 -3.03 37.55
C THR A 479 -2.00 -4.06 38.46
N ILE A 480 -1.23 -5.03 38.98
CA ILE A 480 -1.73 -6.01 39.95
C ILE A 480 -2.10 -5.34 41.27
N LEU A 481 -1.31 -4.38 41.76
CA LEU A 481 -1.62 -3.64 42.98
C LEU A 481 -2.86 -2.75 42.82
N GLU A 482 -3.05 -2.12 41.67
CA GLU A 482 -4.25 -1.33 41.35
C GLU A 482 -5.48 -2.24 41.30
N LEU A 483 -5.36 -3.43 40.72
CA LEU A 483 -6.39 -4.47 40.74
C LEU A 483 -6.73 -4.88 42.19
N VAL A 484 -5.71 -5.13 43.00
CA VAL A 484 -5.87 -5.51 44.41
C VAL A 484 -6.56 -4.40 45.21
N GLN A 485 -6.27 -3.14 44.92
CA GLN A 485 -6.91 -1.99 45.55
C GLN A 485 -8.39 -1.82 45.12
N HIS A 486 -8.72 -2.13 43.87
CA HIS A 486 -10.09 -2.03 43.36
C HIS A 486 -11.01 -3.17 43.85
N THR A 487 -10.49 -4.38 44.03
CA THR A 487 -11.31 -5.53 44.49
C THR A 487 -11.41 -5.65 46.01
N ARG A 488 -10.41 -5.18 46.77
CA ARG A 488 -10.44 -5.20 48.26
C ARG A 488 -11.44 -4.23 48.90
N GLY A 489 -12.12 -3.40 48.11
CA GLY A 489 -13.09 -2.43 48.60
C GLY A 489 -14.37 -3.04 49.14
N ASP A 490 -14.90 -4.10 48.52
CA ASP A 490 -16.34 -4.42 48.67
C ASP A 490 -16.71 -5.88 49.01
N GLU A 491 -15.85 -6.91 48.89
CA GLU A 491 -16.23 -8.30 49.27
C GLU A 491 -15.06 -9.12 49.88
N PRO A 492 -15.23 -9.71 51.09
CA PRO A 492 -14.18 -10.46 51.79
C PRO A 492 -13.89 -11.88 51.24
N ASP A 493 -14.72 -12.40 50.32
CA ASP A 493 -14.67 -13.81 49.86
C ASP A 493 -14.23 -14.00 48.39
N CYS A 494 -13.44 -13.08 47.82
CA CYS A 494 -12.94 -13.24 46.46
C CYS A 494 -11.81 -14.29 46.37
N GLU A 495 -11.99 -15.33 45.55
CA GLU A 495 -10.89 -16.22 45.13
C GLU A 495 -9.93 -15.45 44.22
N TRP A 496 -8.65 -15.42 44.58
CA TRP A 496 -7.64 -14.70 43.82
C TRP A 496 -6.90 -15.66 42.88
N PRO A 497 -6.80 -15.33 41.60
CA PRO A 497 -5.81 -15.97 40.76
C PRO A 497 -4.42 -15.44 41.13
N VAL A 498 -3.52 -16.36 41.44
CA VAL A 498 -2.11 -16.09 41.65
C VAL A 498 -1.38 -16.44 40.36
N PHE A 499 -0.61 -15.48 39.84
CA PHE A 499 0.30 -15.74 38.73
C PHE A 499 1.51 -16.50 39.27
N VAL A 500 1.60 -17.79 38.96
CA VAL A 500 2.73 -18.62 39.37
C VAL A 500 3.70 -18.69 38.21
N GLN A 501 4.91 -18.16 38.40
CA GLN A 501 5.99 -18.28 37.43
C GLN A 501 6.68 -19.63 37.60
N SER A 502 6.37 -20.59 36.73
CA SER A 502 7.01 -21.91 36.71
C SER A 502 8.05 -21.95 35.58
N GLY A 503 9.30 -21.65 35.92
CA GLY A 503 10.40 -21.60 34.94
C GLY A 503 10.29 -20.42 33.97
N GLN A 504 10.22 -20.69 32.65
CA GLN A 504 10.01 -19.66 31.61
C GLN A 504 8.54 -19.42 31.26
N MET A 505 7.59 -20.10 31.91
CA MET A 505 6.16 -19.93 31.69
C MET A 505 5.47 -19.26 32.89
N THR A 506 4.59 -18.32 32.60
CA THR A 506 3.69 -17.69 33.58
C THR A 506 2.33 -18.36 33.47
N GLU A 507 1.88 -19.06 34.51
CA GLU A 507 0.57 -19.69 34.56
C GLU A 507 -0.37 -18.95 35.54
N LEU A 508 -1.64 -18.82 35.16
CA LEU A 508 -2.70 -18.27 36.01
C LEU A 508 -3.33 -19.41 36.82
N VAL A 509 -3.11 -19.44 38.14
CA VAL A 509 -3.65 -20.48 39.03
C VAL A 509 -4.66 -19.86 40.00
N TRP A 510 -5.88 -20.41 40.07
CA TRP A 510 -6.89 -19.96 41.01
C TRP A 510 -6.65 -20.60 42.38
N HIS A 511 -6.36 -19.79 43.41
CA HIS A 511 -6.23 -20.26 44.79
C HIS A 511 -7.43 -19.81 45.61
N ALA A 512 -8.12 -20.78 46.23
CA ALA A 512 -9.08 -20.49 47.29
C ALA A 512 -8.32 -19.88 48.47
N GLY A 513 -8.71 -18.66 48.86
CA GLY A 513 -8.10 -17.94 49.97
C GLY A 513 -8.22 -18.75 51.26
N THR A 514 -7.11 -19.30 51.73
CA THR A 514 -6.95 -19.66 53.14
C THR A 514 -5.84 -18.78 53.69
N ASP A 515 -6.08 -18.19 54.86
CA ASP A 515 -5.34 -17.07 55.47
C ASP A 515 -3.82 -17.27 55.65
N GLU A 516 -3.25 -18.42 55.30
CA GLU A 516 -1.87 -18.77 55.63
C GLU A 516 -0.81 -18.40 54.57
N GLN A 517 -1.16 -17.91 53.37
CA GLN A 517 -0.18 -17.56 52.32
C GLN A 517 0.10 -16.05 52.15
N GLN A 518 -0.18 -15.23 53.16
CA GLN A 518 0.02 -13.78 53.13
C GLN A 518 1.49 -13.29 53.13
N GLN A 519 2.50 -14.19 53.06
CA GLN A 519 3.91 -13.78 53.21
C GLN A 519 4.78 -13.85 51.94
N HIS A 520 4.27 -14.36 50.81
CA HIS A 520 5.03 -14.39 49.57
C HIS A 520 4.16 -14.01 48.36
N VAL A 521 3.94 -12.71 48.19
CA VAL A 521 3.52 -12.07 46.93
C VAL A 521 4.62 -11.11 46.50
#